data_AF-A0A9N7RF24-F1
#
_entry.id   AF-A0A9N7RF24-F1
#
_cell.length_a   1.000
_cell.length_b   1.000
_cell.length_c   1.000
_cell.angle_alpha   90.00
_cell.angle_beta   90.00
_cell.angle_gamma   90.00
#
_symmetry.space_group_name_H-M   'P 1'
#
loop_
_entity.id
_entity.type
_entity.pdbx_description
1 polymer ?
#
loop_
_entity_poly.entity_id
_entity_poly.type
_entity_poly.pdbx_seq_one_letter_code
_entity_poly.pdbx_strand_id
1 'polypeptide(L)'
;MSSFTNFLFKPLLNVIHNDFHDVFKSMTLIDKFIFLIVHSVDKLGKWHRLPVIVGLIYLVLRRRLHQNYNLFNVGKKPVELRSDGPARFRDDGKVSDHVAASLSGSFFGRNILPFPQSHKVMRPDPMVVATKLLARRKLIDTGKQFNVIAASWIQFMIHDWVDHIESTTQVELRAPEEVASQCPLKSFKFYKSNEIQIKNGDNGIKSGFLNRRTPWW
;
A
#
# COMPACT_ATOMS: atom_id res chain seq x y z
N MET A 1 21.14 -20.79 15.51
CA MET A 1 21.11 -19.40 16.03
C MET A 1 19.70 -18.83 16.23
N SER A 2 18.67 -19.19 15.45
CA SER A 2 17.30 -18.64 15.61
C SER A 2 16.62 -19.04 16.95
N SER A 3 16.92 -20.23 17.47
CA SER A 3 16.34 -20.71 18.73
C SER A 3 16.82 -19.93 19.97
N PHE A 4 18.12 -19.57 20.00
CA PHE A 4 18.73 -18.86 21.12
C PHE A 4 18.29 -17.38 21.19
N THR A 5 18.15 -16.73 20.03
CA THR A 5 17.64 -15.35 19.96
C THR A 5 16.16 -15.28 20.32
N ASN A 6 15.34 -16.24 19.92
CA ASN A 6 13.94 -16.29 20.35
C ASN A 6 13.78 -16.50 21.87
N PHE A 7 14.72 -17.18 22.52
CA PHE A 7 14.76 -17.30 23.98
C PHE A 7 15.11 -15.97 24.67
N LEU A 8 16.07 -15.21 24.14
CA LEU A 8 16.52 -13.92 24.70
C LEU A 8 15.39 -12.86 24.75
N PHE A 9 14.51 -12.85 23.74
CA PHE A 9 13.42 -11.86 23.63
C PHE A 9 12.08 -12.34 24.19
N LYS A 10 11.97 -13.59 24.69
CA LYS A 10 10.75 -14.09 25.34
C LYS A 10 10.15 -13.14 26.41
N PRO A 11 10.93 -12.57 27.35
CA PRO A 11 10.37 -11.65 28.35
C PRO A 11 9.86 -10.34 27.74
N LEU A 12 10.40 -9.93 26.58
CA LEU A 12 10.04 -8.69 25.89
C LEU A 12 8.76 -8.83 25.05
N LEU A 13 8.28 -10.04 24.76
CA LEU A 13 7.00 -10.27 24.07
C LEU A 13 5.82 -9.69 24.85
N ASN A 14 5.89 -9.65 26.18
CA ASN A 14 4.86 -9.05 27.03
C ASN A 14 4.77 -7.51 26.86
N VAL A 15 5.83 -6.89 26.35
CA VAL A 15 5.89 -5.45 26.07
C VAL A 15 5.47 -5.15 24.62
N ILE A 16 5.48 -6.14 23.73
CA ILE A 16 5.09 -5.95 22.33
C ILE A 16 3.58 -6.19 22.19
N HIS A 17 2.89 -5.32 21.45
CA HIS A 17 1.49 -5.54 21.10
C HIS A 17 1.30 -6.89 20.39
N ASN A 18 0.28 -7.66 20.79
CA ASN A 18 0.08 -9.06 20.35
C ASN A 18 0.09 -9.22 18.82
N ASP A 19 -0.55 -8.30 18.11
CA ASP A 19 -0.63 -8.31 16.63
C ASP A 19 0.73 -8.22 15.93
N PHE A 20 1.79 -7.81 16.62
CA PHE A 20 3.14 -7.74 16.06
C PHE A 20 3.99 -8.97 16.38
N HIS A 21 3.51 -9.93 17.16
CA HIS A 21 4.33 -11.08 17.57
C HIS A 21 4.79 -11.92 16.39
N ASP A 22 3.94 -12.11 15.38
CA ASP A 22 4.28 -12.94 14.22
C ASP A 22 5.32 -12.28 13.32
N VAL A 23 5.17 -10.98 13.03
CA VAL A 23 6.19 -10.25 12.27
C VAL A 23 7.48 -10.11 13.09
N PHE A 24 7.40 -9.88 14.40
CA PHE A 24 8.58 -9.78 15.25
C PHE A 24 9.40 -11.06 15.26
N LYS A 25 8.76 -12.24 15.25
CA LYS A 25 9.45 -13.54 15.20
C LYS A 25 10.26 -13.72 13.92
N SER A 26 9.77 -13.23 12.78
CA SER A 26 10.46 -13.34 11.48
C SER A 26 11.59 -12.33 11.28
N MET A 27 11.67 -11.30 12.13
CA MET A 27 12.71 -10.27 12.04
C MET A 27 14.12 -10.79 12.39
N THR A 28 15.12 -10.19 11.75
CA THR A 28 16.53 -10.34 12.12
C THR A 28 16.80 -9.83 13.54
N LEU A 29 17.93 -10.21 14.15
CA LEU A 29 18.29 -9.74 15.50
C LEU A 29 18.36 -8.21 15.58
N ILE A 30 18.97 -7.58 14.56
CA ILE A 30 19.11 -6.12 14.47
C ILE A 30 17.72 -5.49 14.34
N ASP A 31 16.88 -6.01 13.45
CA ASP A 31 15.56 -5.43 13.22
C ASP A 31 14.61 -5.65 14.41
N LYS A 32 14.78 -6.72 15.20
CA LYS A 32 14.09 -6.89 16.49
C LYS A 32 14.43 -5.76 17.46
N PHE A 33 15.72 -5.42 17.60
CA PHE A 33 16.14 -4.31 18.45
C PHE A 33 15.61 -2.96 17.95
N ILE A 34 15.68 -2.72 16.64
CA ILE A 34 15.13 -1.51 16.01
C ILE A 34 13.62 -1.42 16.24
N PHE A 35 12.89 -2.52 16.06
CA PHE A 35 11.46 -2.59 16.30
C PHE A 35 11.11 -2.25 17.75
N LEU A 36 11.86 -2.76 18.72
CA LEU A 36 11.63 -2.43 20.13
C LEU A 36 11.80 -0.93 20.40
N ILE A 37 12.80 -0.28 19.80
CA ILE A 37 12.98 1.18 19.90
C ILE A 37 11.77 1.90 19.30
N VAL A 38 11.43 1.60 18.05
CA VAL A 38 10.31 2.24 17.33
C VAL A 38 9.00 2.04 18.09
N HIS A 39 8.71 0.81 18.51
CA HIS A 39 7.48 0.47 19.23
C HIS A 39 7.39 1.17 20.59
N SER A 40 8.52 1.31 21.31
CA SER A 40 8.55 2.03 22.58
C SER A 40 8.22 3.51 22.41
N VAL A 41 8.76 4.14 21.36
CA VAL A 41 8.43 5.54 21.00
C VAL A 41 6.97 5.66 20.55
N ASP A 42 6.46 4.69 19.79
CA ASP A 42 5.07 4.67 19.32
C ASP A 42 4.06 4.58 20.45
N LYS A 43 4.33 3.78 21.48
CA LYS A 43 3.48 3.70 22.69
C LYS A 43 3.32 5.04 23.40
N LEU A 44 4.31 5.92 23.30
CA LEU A 44 4.24 7.28 23.86
C LEU A 44 3.43 8.23 22.98
N GLY A 45 3.20 7.89 21.70
CA GLY A 45 2.39 8.67 20.74
C GLY A 45 2.99 10.04 20.40
N LYS A 46 4.31 10.21 20.59
CA LYS A 46 4.96 11.55 20.57
C LYS A 46 6.19 11.63 19.67
N TRP A 47 6.40 10.70 18.74
CA TRP A 47 7.58 10.71 17.86
C TRP A 47 7.76 12.05 17.12
N HIS A 48 6.65 12.66 16.68
CA HIS A 48 6.63 13.94 15.95
C HIS A 48 6.82 15.17 16.86
N ARG A 49 6.98 14.97 18.17
CA ARG A 49 7.31 16.03 19.15
C ARG A 49 8.76 15.92 19.66
N LEU A 50 9.55 14.96 19.16
CA LEU A 50 10.95 14.82 19.51
C LEU A 50 11.78 15.95 18.88
N PRO A 51 12.95 16.29 19.45
CA PRO A 51 13.92 17.15 18.76
C PRO A 51 14.23 16.61 17.36
N VAL A 52 14.41 17.52 16.39
CA VAL A 52 14.45 17.19 14.96
C VAL A 52 15.37 16.00 14.64
N ILE A 53 16.61 16.02 15.14
CA ILE A 53 17.60 14.96 14.86
C ILE A 53 17.13 13.59 15.39
N VAL A 54 16.55 13.57 16.59
CA VAL A 54 16.00 12.34 17.18
C VAL A 54 14.78 11.84 16.41
N GLY A 55 13.91 12.75 15.98
CA GLY A 55 12.77 12.44 15.11
C GLY A 55 13.20 11.86 13.75
N LEU A 56 14.27 12.40 13.15
CA LEU A 56 14.84 11.88 11.91
C LEU A 56 15.43 10.48 12.09
N ILE A 57 16.15 10.23 13.19
CA ILE A 57 16.65 8.88 13.52
C ILE A 57 15.48 7.90 13.63
N TYR A 58 14.43 8.26 14.36
CA TYR A 58 13.21 7.44 14.46
C TYR A 58 12.61 7.13 13.08
N LEU A 59 12.50 8.13 12.19
CA LEU A 59 11.95 7.93 10.84
C LEU A 59 12.82 7.02 9.98
N VAL A 60 14.15 7.13 10.06
CA VAL A 60 15.08 6.25 9.34
C VAL A 60 14.93 4.80 9.82
N LEU A 61 14.86 4.60 11.13
CA LEU A 61 14.66 3.28 11.73
C LEU A 61 13.32 2.66 11.32
N ARG A 62 12.23 3.43 11.40
CA ARG A 62 10.89 2.97 10.97
C ARG A 62 10.84 2.67 9.47
N ARG A 63 11.46 3.52 8.65
CA ARG A 63 11.55 3.30 7.20
C ARG A 63 12.30 2.03 6.86
N ARG A 64 13.42 1.73 7.54
CA ARG A 64 14.16 0.48 7.35
C ARG A 64 13.27 -0.75 7.61
N LEU A 65 12.49 -0.73 8.69
CA LEU A 65 11.55 -1.82 8.98
C LEU A 65 10.51 -1.96 7.85
N HIS A 66 9.94 -0.86 7.36
CA HIS A 66 9.01 -0.92 6.22
C HIS A 66 9.65 -1.43 4.93
N GLN A 67 10.90 -1.04 4.63
CA GLN A 67 11.61 -1.55 3.46
C GLN A 67 11.86 -3.06 3.55
N ASN A 68 12.19 -3.57 4.73
CA ASN A 68 12.50 -4.99 4.92
C ASN A 68 11.25 -5.88 5.01
N TYR A 69 10.13 -5.38 5.55
CA TYR A 69 8.98 -6.20 5.92
C TYR A 69 7.64 -5.77 5.29
N ASN A 70 7.62 -4.69 4.50
CA ASN A 70 6.41 -4.14 3.85
C ASN A 70 6.62 -3.87 2.35
N LEU A 71 7.47 -4.64 1.67
CA LEU A 71 7.61 -4.61 0.21
C LEU A 71 7.35 -6.02 -0.33
N PHE A 72 6.13 -6.25 -0.81
CA PHE A 72 5.70 -7.52 -1.36
C PHE A 72 5.57 -7.40 -2.87
N ASN A 73 6.35 -8.22 -3.57
CA ASN A 73 6.26 -8.36 -5.02
C ASN A 73 4.93 -9.04 -5.43
N VAL A 74 4.38 -8.63 -6.57
CA VAL A 74 3.17 -9.20 -7.15
C VAL A 74 3.45 -9.58 -8.60
N GLY A 75 3.13 -10.81 -8.97
CA GLY A 75 3.44 -11.35 -10.29
C GLY A 75 4.82 -12.00 -10.35
N LYS A 76 5.28 -12.33 -11.56
CA LYS A 76 6.63 -12.89 -11.73
C LYS A 76 7.65 -11.83 -11.35
N LYS A 77 8.63 -12.20 -10.51
CA LYS A 77 9.82 -11.38 -10.36
C LYS A 77 10.45 -11.19 -11.75
N PRO A 78 10.82 -9.96 -12.12
CA PRO A 78 11.67 -9.75 -13.28
C PRO A 78 12.92 -10.66 -13.12
N VAL A 79 13.24 -11.43 -14.16
CA VAL A 79 14.46 -12.24 -14.20
C VAL A 79 15.63 -11.27 -14.40
N GLU A 80 16.57 -11.16 -13.46
CA GLU A 80 17.75 -10.28 -13.65
C GLU A 80 18.47 -10.57 -14.98
N LEU A 81 18.14 -9.80 -16.02
CA LEU A 81 18.96 -9.73 -17.22
C LEU A 81 20.20 -8.95 -16.82
N ARG A 82 21.33 -9.66 -16.77
CA ARG A 82 22.66 -9.09 -16.54
C ARG A 82 22.92 -8.04 -17.62
N SER A 83 22.70 -6.76 -17.30
CA SER A 83 22.98 -5.66 -18.20
C SER A 83 24.48 -5.36 -18.13
N ASP A 84 25.26 -6.02 -18.99
CA ASP A 84 26.65 -5.64 -19.26
C ASP A 84 26.64 -4.34 -20.08
N GLY A 85 26.34 -3.20 -19.44
CA GLY A 85 26.39 -1.88 -20.07
C GLY A 85 25.38 -0.86 -19.53
N PRO A 86 25.59 0.45 -19.77
CA PRO A 86 24.62 1.47 -19.41
C PRO A 86 23.32 1.20 -20.16
N ALA A 87 22.20 1.11 -19.43
CA ALA A 87 20.88 0.86 -19.99
C ALA A 87 20.50 1.99 -20.95
N ARG A 88 20.89 1.84 -22.22
CA ARG A 88 20.41 2.67 -23.32
C ARG A 88 18.99 2.21 -23.60
N PHE A 89 18.06 3.17 -23.66
CA PHE A 89 16.75 2.91 -24.21
C PHE A 89 16.94 2.36 -25.62
N ARG A 90 16.51 1.11 -25.82
CA ARG A 90 16.44 0.39 -27.10
C ARG A 90 17.78 -0.17 -27.60
N ASP A 91 18.09 -1.41 -27.20
CA ASP A 91 18.84 -2.35 -28.02
C ASP A 91 18.03 -3.66 -28.14
N ASP A 92 17.70 -4.05 -29.38
CA ASP A 92 17.32 -5.39 -29.83
C ASP A 92 16.19 -6.16 -29.11
N GLY A 93 15.07 -5.48 -28.85
CA GLY A 93 13.79 -6.14 -28.54
C GLY A 93 13.73 -6.85 -27.18
N LYS A 94 14.78 -6.74 -26.35
CA LYS A 94 14.79 -7.21 -24.97
C LYS A 94 14.84 -6.01 -24.03
N VAL A 95 13.69 -5.70 -23.46
CA VAL A 95 13.55 -4.70 -22.41
C VAL A 95 14.25 -5.22 -21.15
N SER A 96 15.19 -4.46 -20.58
CA SER A 96 15.82 -4.85 -19.32
C SER A 96 14.78 -4.90 -18.21
N ASP A 97 14.97 -5.78 -17.23
CA ASP A 97 13.96 -6.11 -16.23
C ASP A 97 13.55 -4.95 -15.32
N HIS A 98 14.48 -4.03 -15.06
CA HIS A 98 14.17 -2.74 -14.45
C HIS A 98 13.18 -1.96 -15.31
N VAL A 99 13.41 -1.90 -16.62
CA VAL A 99 12.54 -1.23 -17.58
C VAL A 99 11.21 -1.98 -17.73
N ALA A 100 11.15 -3.31 -17.62
CA ALA A 100 9.90 -4.08 -17.66
C ALA A 100 8.99 -3.81 -16.44
N ALA A 101 9.57 -3.72 -15.23
CA ALA A 101 8.87 -3.22 -14.04
C ALA A 101 8.48 -1.74 -14.15
N SER A 102 9.05 -1.02 -15.12
CA SER A 102 8.79 0.39 -15.43
C SER A 102 7.71 0.62 -16.48
N LEU A 103 7.25 -0.43 -17.16
CA LEU A 103 6.29 -0.27 -18.25
C LEU A 103 4.87 -0.07 -17.73
N SER A 104 4.09 0.66 -18.53
CA SER A 104 2.63 0.59 -18.49
C SER A 104 2.20 -0.88 -18.63
N GLY A 105 1.27 -1.31 -17.79
CA GLY A 105 0.81 -2.70 -17.69
C GLY A 105 1.59 -3.58 -16.72
N SER A 106 2.48 -3.01 -15.89
CA SER A 106 3.13 -3.72 -14.78
C SER A 106 2.17 -3.96 -13.60
N PHE A 107 2.45 -4.98 -12.78
CA PHE A 107 1.65 -5.27 -11.59
C PHE A 107 1.87 -4.20 -10.50
N PHE A 108 0.79 -3.83 -9.80
CA PHE A 108 0.91 -3.10 -8.54
C PHE A 108 1.53 -4.01 -7.47
N GLY A 109 2.66 -3.57 -6.90
CA GLY A 109 3.21 -4.15 -5.67
C GLY A 109 2.29 -3.95 -4.47
N ARG A 110 2.64 -4.57 -3.33
CA ARG A 110 1.86 -4.44 -2.07
C ARG A 110 2.77 -4.08 -0.91
N ASN A 111 2.23 -3.30 0.04
CA ASN A 111 2.90 -3.06 1.32
C ASN A 111 2.34 -3.89 2.48
N ILE A 112 1.18 -4.49 2.28
CA ILE A 112 0.48 -5.35 3.24
C ILE A 112 -0.03 -6.57 2.46
N LEU A 113 0.01 -7.74 3.09
CA LEU A 113 -0.52 -8.96 2.48
C LEU A 113 -2.02 -8.82 2.18
N PRO A 114 -2.51 -9.36 1.05
CA PRO A 114 -3.90 -9.24 0.68
C PRO A 114 -4.80 -9.97 1.66
N PHE A 115 -5.88 -9.31 2.08
CA PHE A 115 -6.95 -9.92 2.86
C PHE A 115 -8.19 -10.07 1.97
N PRO A 116 -8.63 -11.30 1.65
CA PRO A 116 -9.79 -11.51 0.77
C PRO A 116 -11.09 -10.96 1.37
N GLN A 117 -11.70 -9.99 0.67
CA GLN A 117 -12.96 -9.34 1.09
C GLN A 117 -14.10 -9.51 0.08
N SER A 118 -13.99 -10.43 -0.88
CA SER A 118 -15.02 -10.65 -1.92
C SER A 118 -16.43 -10.91 -1.34
N HIS A 119 -16.51 -11.55 -0.17
CA HIS A 119 -17.75 -11.82 0.55
C HIS A 119 -18.30 -10.64 1.38
N LYS A 120 -17.54 -9.52 1.47
CA LYS A 120 -17.83 -8.36 2.31
C LYS A 120 -17.85 -7.02 1.56
N VAL A 121 -17.73 -7.03 0.23
CA VAL A 121 -17.69 -5.80 -0.58
C VAL A 121 -18.88 -4.86 -0.31
N MET A 122 -20.05 -5.42 0.01
CA MET A 122 -21.29 -4.68 0.31
C MET A 122 -21.59 -4.53 1.81
N ARG A 123 -20.63 -4.82 2.71
CA ARG A 123 -20.88 -4.85 4.17
C ARG A 123 -19.81 -4.05 4.93
N PRO A 124 -20.15 -2.85 5.48
CA PRO A 124 -21.41 -2.13 5.31
C PRO A 124 -21.64 -1.68 3.86
N ASP A 125 -22.89 -1.30 3.53
CA ASP A 125 -23.23 -0.85 2.18
C ASP A 125 -22.41 0.42 1.80
N PRO A 126 -21.70 0.43 0.65
CA PRO A 126 -20.85 1.55 0.26
C PRO A 126 -21.60 2.88 0.13
N MET A 127 -22.88 2.86 -0.28
CA MET A 127 -23.69 4.08 -0.42
C MET A 127 -24.14 4.60 0.95
N VAL A 128 -24.34 3.73 1.94
CA VAL A 128 -24.54 4.13 3.33
C VAL A 128 -23.28 4.81 3.88
N VAL A 129 -22.10 4.23 3.65
CA VAL A 129 -20.81 4.83 4.05
C VAL A 129 -20.63 6.20 3.40
N ALA A 130 -20.82 6.29 2.08
CA ALA A 130 -20.68 7.54 1.34
C ALA A 130 -21.63 8.63 1.87
N THR A 131 -22.90 8.28 2.09
CA THR A 131 -23.92 9.24 2.54
C THR A 131 -23.69 9.68 3.98
N LYS A 132 -23.44 8.74 4.89
CA LYS A 132 -23.37 9.04 6.33
C LYS A 132 -22.03 9.63 6.76
N LEU A 133 -20.93 9.21 6.14
CA LEU A 133 -19.56 9.52 6.60
C LEU A 133 -18.74 10.40 5.65
N LEU A 134 -19.01 10.39 4.34
CA LEU A 134 -18.17 11.10 3.35
C LEU A 134 -18.82 12.36 2.78
N ALA A 135 -20.15 12.38 2.68
CA ALA A 135 -20.88 13.53 2.14
C ALA A 135 -20.52 14.81 2.89
N ARG A 136 -20.00 15.80 2.16
CA ARG A 136 -19.59 17.09 2.72
C ARG A 136 -20.81 17.81 3.28
N ARG A 137 -20.87 17.95 4.61
CA ARG A 137 -21.91 18.73 5.31
C ARG A 137 -21.52 20.19 5.48
N LYS A 138 -20.26 20.41 5.87
CA LYS A 138 -19.64 21.72 6.00
C LYS A 138 -18.30 21.68 5.29
N LEU A 139 -17.94 22.75 4.60
CA LEU A 139 -16.59 22.90 4.07
C LEU A 139 -15.62 23.12 5.24
N ILE A 140 -14.66 22.21 5.37
CA ILE A 140 -13.52 22.35 6.29
C ILE A 140 -12.31 22.51 5.39
N ASP A 141 -11.64 23.66 5.49
CA ASP A 141 -10.44 23.96 4.72
C ASP A 141 -9.16 23.67 5.52
N THR A 142 -8.03 23.95 4.89
CA THR A 142 -6.67 23.77 5.41
C THR A 142 -6.07 25.10 5.90
N GLY A 143 -6.90 26.14 6.10
CA GLY A 143 -6.46 27.49 6.42
C GLY A 143 -5.45 28.03 5.41
N LYS A 144 -4.30 28.50 5.89
CA LYS A 144 -3.19 29.00 5.05
C LYS A 144 -2.15 27.94 4.68
N GLN A 145 -2.31 26.71 5.15
CA GLN A 145 -1.28 25.69 5.03
C GLN A 145 -1.21 25.06 3.63
N PHE A 146 -2.34 24.91 2.94
CA PHE A 146 -2.41 24.13 1.70
C PHE A 146 -3.44 24.71 0.72
N ASN A 147 -2.99 25.32 -0.36
CA ASN A 147 -3.86 26.00 -1.32
C ASN A 147 -4.38 25.05 -2.43
N VAL A 148 -5.25 25.57 -3.30
CA VAL A 148 -5.86 24.80 -4.40
C VAL A 148 -4.81 24.37 -5.44
N ILE A 149 -3.75 25.15 -5.66
CA ILE A 149 -2.66 24.76 -6.57
C ILE A 149 -1.99 23.48 -6.06
N ALA A 150 -1.74 23.38 -4.76
CA ALA A 150 -1.17 22.18 -4.17
C ALA A 150 -2.12 20.97 -4.28
N ALA A 151 -3.45 21.20 -4.19
CA ALA A 151 -4.45 20.17 -4.44
C ALA A 151 -4.47 19.71 -5.92
N SER A 152 -4.34 20.65 -6.87
CA SER A 152 -4.21 20.33 -8.29
C SER A 152 -2.90 19.59 -8.58
N TRP A 153 -1.81 19.97 -7.93
CA TRP A 153 -0.50 19.35 -8.09
C TRP A 153 -0.53 17.87 -7.69
N ILE A 154 -1.13 17.51 -6.55
CA ILE A 154 -1.17 16.10 -6.15
C ILE A 154 -2.00 15.26 -7.13
N GLN A 155 -3.07 15.80 -7.71
CA GLN A 155 -3.79 15.10 -8.79
C GLN A 155 -2.93 14.96 -10.05
N PHE A 156 -2.16 16.00 -10.40
CA PHE A 156 -1.19 15.95 -11.50
C PHE A 156 -0.12 14.86 -11.28
N MET A 157 0.35 14.66 -10.04
CA MET A 157 1.24 13.54 -9.71
C MET A 157 0.55 12.18 -9.87
N ILE A 158 -0.71 12.04 -9.43
CA ILE A 158 -1.48 10.81 -9.66
C ILE A 158 -1.63 10.53 -11.16
N HIS A 159 -1.75 11.58 -11.97
CA HIS A 159 -1.78 11.48 -13.44
C HIS A 159 -0.52 10.91 -14.06
N ASP A 160 0.61 11.01 -13.35
CA ASP A 160 1.87 10.40 -13.73
C ASP A 160 1.95 8.95 -13.21
N TRP A 161 1.68 8.75 -11.92
CA TRP A 161 2.05 7.51 -11.24
C TRP A 161 1.11 6.33 -11.44
N VAL A 162 -0.21 6.51 -11.28
CA VAL A 162 -1.11 5.37 -11.02
C VAL A 162 -2.48 5.50 -11.66
N ASP A 163 -2.92 4.43 -12.32
CA ASP A 163 -4.30 4.21 -12.78
C ASP A 163 -4.55 2.70 -12.92
N HIS A 164 -5.69 2.18 -12.49
CA HIS A 164 -5.96 0.74 -12.56
C HIS A 164 -6.53 0.36 -13.93
N ILE A 165 -6.05 -0.74 -14.52
CA ILE A 165 -6.70 -1.31 -15.70
C ILE A 165 -8.07 -1.89 -15.33
N GLU A 166 -9.10 -1.45 -16.04
CA GLU A 166 -10.48 -1.92 -15.90
C GLU A 166 -10.74 -3.17 -16.74
N SER A 167 -11.68 -4.00 -16.27
CA SER A 167 -12.27 -5.11 -17.02
C SER A 167 -13.39 -4.58 -17.92
N THR A 168 -13.82 -5.36 -18.90
CA THR A 168 -15.03 -5.10 -19.68
C THR A 168 -16.32 -5.40 -18.91
N THR A 169 -16.22 -6.08 -17.75
CA THR A 169 -17.39 -6.44 -16.93
C THR A 169 -17.88 -5.24 -16.12
N GLN A 170 -19.14 -4.87 -16.29
CA GLN A 170 -19.80 -3.86 -15.47
C GLN A 170 -20.48 -4.46 -14.24
N VAL A 171 -20.46 -3.70 -13.16
CA VAL A 171 -21.22 -3.95 -11.93
C VAL A 171 -22.08 -2.73 -11.60
N GLU A 172 -23.17 -2.93 -10.88
CA GLU A 172 -24.09 -1.87 -10.47
C GLU A 172 -24.12 -1.76 -8.94
N LEU A 173 -24.03 -0.54 -8.43
CA LEU A 173 -24.35 -0.22 -7.03
C LEU A 173 -25.69 0.49 -6.97
N ARG A 174 -26.55 0.07 -6.05
CA ARG A 174 -27.87 0.66 -5.81
C ARG A 174 -27.96 1.15 -4.37
N ALA A 175 -28.53 2.33 -4.19
CA ALA A 175 -28.69 2.91 -2.87
C ALA A 175 -29.76 2.12 -2.10
N PRO A 176 -29.47 1.63 -0.90
CA PRO A 176 -30.52 1.05 -0.06
C PRO A 176 -31.50 2.14 0.36
N GLU A 177 -32.76 1.76 0.57
CA GLU A 177 -33.88 2.67 0.84
C GLU A 177 -33.58 3.66 1.97
N GLU A 178 -32.86 3.21 3.00
CA GLU A 178 -32.46 4.02 4.16
C GLU A 178 -31.74 5.32 3.79
N VAL A 179 -30.88 5.30 2.76
CA VAL A 179 -30.10 6.47 2.32
C VAL A 179 -30.45 6.94 0.91
N ALA A 180 -31.31 6.21 0.21
CA ALA A 180 -31.64 6.47 -1.18
C ALA A 180 -32.12 7.91 -1.41
N SER A 181 -32.93 8.49 -0.52
CA SER A 181 -33.41 9.88 -0.63
C SER A 181 -32.29 10.92 -0.63
N GLN A 182 -31.17 10.63 0.03
CA GLN A 182 -30.01 11.52 0.18
C GLN A 182 -28.94 11.30 -0.91
N CYS A 183 -29.01 10.18 -1.65
CA CYS A 183 -28.07 9.90 -2.72
C CYS A 183 -28.43 10.70 -4.00
N PRO A 184 -27.48 11.43 -4.60
CA PRO A 184 -27.68 12.11 -5.88
C PRO A 184 -28.02 11.14 -7.02
N LEU A 185 -27.34 9.98 -7.04
CA LEU A 185 -27.64 8.87 -7.95
C LEU A 185 -28.25 7.73 -7.14
N LYS A 186 -29.41 7.22 -7.58
CA LYS A 186 -30.07 6.07 -6.92
C LYS A 186 -29.40 4.75 -7.28
N SER A 187 -28.80 4.69 -8.45
CA SER A 187 -27.85 3.65 -8.83
C SER A 187 -26.85 4.17 -9.85
N PHE A 188 -25.73 3.47 -9.99
CA PHE A 188 -24.74 3.73 -11.02
C PHE A 188 -23.98 2.45 -11.39
N LYS A 189 -23.50 2.40 -12.64
CA LYS A 189 -22.69 1.31 -13.17
C LYS A 189 -21.24 1.74 -13.34
N PHE A 190 -20.32 0.82 -13.15
CA PHE A 190 -18.88 1.03 -13.37
C PHE A 190 -18.22 -0.30 -13.72
N TYR A 191 -17.01 -0.23 -14.27
CA TYR A 191 -16.24 -1.40 -14.63
C TYR A 191 -15.51 -2.00 -13.44
N LYS A 192 -15.47 -3.33 -13.36
CA LYS A 192 -14.68 -4.03 -12.34
C LYS A 192 -13.19 -3.81 -12.62
N SER A 193 -12.35 -3.65 -11.60
CA SER A 193 -10.90 -3.70 -11.76
C SER A 193 -10.46 -5.04 -12.37
N ASN A 194 -9.53 -5.01 -13.33
CA ASN A 194 -9.05 -6.20 -14.03
C ASN A 194 -8.11 -7.03 -13.14
N GLU A 195 -8.66 -8.05 -12.50
CA GLU A 195 -7.92 -8.95 -11.62
C GLU A 195 -7.27 -10.10 -12.42
N ILE A 196 -5.95 -10.20 -12.35
CA ILE A 196 -5.17 -11.23 -13.04
C ILE A 196 -4.69 -12.28 -12.04
N GLN A 197 -4.96 -13.55 -12.34
CA GLN A 197 -4.51 -14.68 -11.53
C GLN A 197 -3.02 -14.96 -11.74
N ILE A 198 -2.32 -15.23 -10.64
CA ILE A 198 -0.87 -15.45 -10.59
C ILE A 198 -0.62 -16.88 -10.10
N LYS A 199 -0.08 -17.74 -10.96
CA LYS A 199 0.14 -19.16 -10.65
C LYS A 199 1.24 -19.38 -9.58
N ASN A 200 2.30 -18.57 -9.60
CA ASN A 200 3.47 -18.69 -8.71
C ASN A 200 3.74 -17.36 -7.99
N GLY A 201 2.74 -16.82 -7.29
CA GLY A 201 2.93 -15.56 -6.57
C GLY A 201 3.65 -15.76 -5.24
N ASP A 202 4.53 -14.82 -4.91
CA ASP A 202 5.24 -14.82 -3.63
C ASP A 202 4.29 -14.53 -2.46
N ASN A 203 4.65 -15.01 -1.26
CA ASN A 203 3.94 -14.70 -0.01
C ASN A 203 2.42 -15.00 -0.03
N GLY A 204 2.01 -16.01 -0.81
CA GLY A 204 0.61 -16.42 -0.91
C GLY A 204 -0.28 -15.48 -1.74
N ILE A 205 0.31 -14.53 -2.48
CA ILE A 205 -0.43 -13.61 -3.33
C ILE A 205 -0.88 -14.34 -4.61
N LYS A 206 -2.18 -14.60 -4.74
CA LYS A 206 -2.74 -15.39 -5.85
C LYS A 206 -3.24 -14.56 -7.03
N SER A 207 -3.44 -13.26 -6.82
CA SER A 207 -3.91 -12.34 -7.86
C SER A 207 -3.36 -10.94 -7.69
N GLY A 208 -3.35 -10.18 -8.77
CA GLY A 208 -2.87 -8.81 -8.82
C GLY A 208 -3.64 -7.95 -9.81
N PHE A 209 -3.36 -6.65 -9.77
CA PHE A 209 -3.92 -5.65 -10.68
C PHE A 209 -2.79 -4.98 -11.44
N LEU A 210 -3.08 -4.53 -12.65
CA LEU A 210 -2.11 -3.83 -13.49
C LEU A 210 -2.27 -2.32 -13.40
N ASN A 211 -1.15 -1.61 -13.41
CA ASN A 211 -1.10 -0.16 -13.55
C ASN A 211 -1.14 0.20 -15.04
N ARG A 212 -2.11 1.00 -15.46
CA ARG A 212 -2.19 1.56 -16.81
C ARG A 212 -1.10 2.60 -17.05
N ARG A 213 -0.61 3.26 -16.01
CA ARG A 213 0.46 4.27 -16.07
C ARG A 213 1.83 3.65 -15.80
N THR A 214 2.88 4.40 -16.10
CA THR A 214 4.25 4.08 -15.69
C THR A 214 4.41 4.50 -14.23
N PRO A 215 4.79 3.60 -13.30
CA PRO A 215 4.87 3.94 -11.87
C PRO A 215 6.09 4.80 -11.49
N TRP A 216 6.95 5.14 -12.44
CA TRP A 216 8.10 6.00 -12.21
C TRP A 216 7.70 7.46 -12.17
N TRP A 217 8.53 8.24 -11.49
CA TRP A 217 8.47 9.69 -11.50
C TRP A 217 9.71 10.22 -12.23
#